data_AF-A0A2V9LZY5-F1
#
_entry.id   AF-A0A2V9LZY5-F1
#
_cell.length_a   1.000
_cell.length_b   1.000
_cell.length_c   1.000
_cell.angle_alpha   90.00
_cell.angle_beta   90.00
_cell.angle_gamma   90.00
#
_symmetry.space_group_name_H-M   'P 1'
#
loop_
_entity.id
_entity.type
_entity.pdbx_description
1 polymer ?
#
loop_
_entity_poly.entity_id
_entity_poly.type
_entity_poly.pdbx_seq_one_letter_code
_entity_poly.pdbx_strand_id
1 'polypeptide(L)'
;MRCTVAVLALLVGVRCGSAPEEPPAVRAVAPAFKTSLDTIRGDWFIVASNPNPEIRNRVVTDYITYRFAEGGSVTKEITSRGKTERQTGSYTFDPASGLIHVRLDLGKAGVQLTSWRQLSADEAKTVHWKNVSLGYEHPENDFFVKEGSAEWQRREKIALNATDSSLVDPQRLSIGRTYRLSKETPLMPEVEPSDPIGAIERIKRMPAGSRIRVLVCTVRQSTPWYKVQAAVGPGNTRVTGWVNSIALLGQRLSVEP
;
A
#
# COMPACT_ATOMS: atom_id res chain seq x y z
N MET A 1 67.28 -71.88 20.75
CA MET A 1 67.75 -71.36 22.05
C MET A 1 67.59 -69.85 22.01
N ARG A 2 66.61 -69.29 22.77
CA ARG A 2 66.36 -67.85 23.06
C ARG A 2 66.12 -66.92 21.85
N CYS A 3 65.42 -65.80 21.92
CA CYS A 3 64.35 -65.25 22.74
C CYS A 3 63.80 -64.05 21.92
N THR A 4 62.53 -63.76 22.12
CA THR A 4 61.69 -62.65 21.65
C THR A 4 62.35 -61.26 21.73
N VAL A 5 62.07 -60.38 20.74
CA VAL A 5 61.59 -58.99 20.98
C VAL A 5 60.68 -58.58 19.82
N ALA A 6 59.48 -58.13 20.17
CA ALA A 6 58.49 -57.53 19.26
C ALA A 6 58.70 -56.01 19.18
N VAL A 7 58.46 -55.41 18.00
CA VAL A 7 58.15 -53.98 17.87
C VAL A 7 56.95 -53.84 16.94
N LEU A 8 55.92 -53.21 17.49
CA LEU A 8 54.65 -52.83 16.88
C LEU A 8 54.79 -51.37 16.38
N ALA A 9 54.34 -51.03 15.16
CA ALA A 9 53.59 -49.79 14.90
C ALA A 9 53.28 -49.53 13.41
N LEU A 10 51.97 -49.45 13.15
CA LEU A 10 51.22 -48.51 12.30
C LEU A 10 51.50 -48.37 10.79
N LEU A 11 50.58 -48.96 10.02
CA LEU A 11 50.12 -48.50 8.71
C LEU A 11 49.47 -47.11 8.81
N VAL A 12 49.93 -46.15 8.00
CA VAL A 12 49.18 -44.93 7.68
C VAL A 12 48.81 -44.98 6.20
N GLY A 13 47.51 -44.94 5.94
CA GLY A 13 46.91 -45.07 4.62
C GLY A 13 47.16 -43.88 3.70
N VAL A 14 47.33 -44.20 2.42
CA VAL A 14 47.33 -43.29 1.27
C VAL A 14 45.91 -42.69 1.13
N ARG A 15 45.77 -41.37 1.21
CA ARG A 15 44.53 -40.66 0.86
C ARG A 15 44.61 -40.20 -0.60
N CYS A 16 43.61 -40.62 -1.39
CA CYS A 16 43.32 -40.15 -2.74
C CYS A 16 43.11 -38.62 -2.76
N GLY A 17 43.72 -37.95 -3.74
CA GLY A 17 43.46 -36.54 -4.04
C GLY A 17 42.07 -36.35 -4.64
N SER A 18 41.31 -35.39 -4.10
CA SER A 18 40.07 -34.89 -4.65
C SER A 18 40.35 -33.88 -5.76
N ALA A 19 39.61 -33.99 -6.88
CA ALA A 19 39.66 -33.06 -8.01
C ALA A 19 39.30 -31.62 -7.58
N PRO A 20 39.84 -30.58 -8.26
CA PRO A 20 39.51 -29.20 -7.94
C PRO A 20 38.04 -28.89 -8.26
N GLU A 21 37.33 -28.38 -7.26
CA GLU A 21 35.96 -27.89 -7.34
C GLU A 21 35.91 -26.67 -8.28
N GLU A 22 35.07 -26.72 -9.32
CA GLU A 22 34.80 -25.55 -10.16
C GLU A 22 34.18 -24.43 -9.31
N PRO A 23 34.64 -23.17 -9.45
CA PRO A 23 34.08 -22.07 -8.70
C PRO A 23 32.60 -21.87 -9.05
N PRO A 24 31.73 -21.60 -8.06
CA PRO A 24 30.30 -21.46 -8.28
C PRO A 24 30.03 -20.34 -9.28
N ALA A 25 29.23 -20.64 -10.30
CA ALA A 25 28.78 -19.67 -11.28
C ALA A 25 28.14 -18.45 -10.58
N VAL A 26 28.80 -17.30 -10.69
CA VAL A 26 28.28 -16.02 -10.22
C VAL A 26 26.99 -15.75 -11.01
N ARG A 27 25.83 -15.91 -10.35
CA ARG A 27 24.54 -15.51 -10.93
C ARG A 27 24.62 -14.03 -11.25
N ALA A 28 24.63 -13.69 -12.54
CA ALA A 28 24.51 -12.32 -13.00
C ALA A 28 23.24 -11.70 -12.38
N VAL A 29 23.41 -10.63 -11.59
CA VAL A 29 22.30 -9.83 -11.10
C VAL A 29 21.68 -9.18 -12.33
N ALA A 30 20.41 -9.49 -12.62
CA ALA A 30 19.69 -8.87 -13.73
C ALA A 30 19.76 -7.34 -13.58
N PRO A 31 19.99 -6.59 -14.67
CA PRO A 31 20.10 -5.14 -14.59
C PRO A 31 18.82 -4.55 -14.00
N ALA A 32 18.98 -3.56 -13.12
CA ALA A 32 17.86 -2.84 -12.54
C ALA A 32 17.00 -2.23 -13.67
N PHE A 33 15.68 -2.38 -13.56
CA PHE A 33 14.76 -1.82 -14.55
C PHE A 33 14.96 -0.31 -14.69
N LYS A 34 15.20 0.16 -15.92
CA LYS A 34 15.44 1.57 -16.21
C LYS A 34 14.13 2.27 -16.53
N THR A 35 13.67 3.10 -15.61
CA THR A 35 12.48 3.94 -15.79
C THR A 35 12.75 5.04 -16.82
N SER A 36 11.77 5.35 -17.67
CA SER A 36 11.77 6.50 -18.57
C SER A 36 10.35 7.02 -18.82
N LEU A 37 10.23 8.16 -19.51
CA LEU A 37 8.94 8.67 -19.97
C LEU A 37 8.23 7.72 -20.94
N ASP A 38 8.97 6.86 -21.65
CA ASP A 38 8.43 5.91 -22.61
C ASP A 38 7.92 4.64 -21.92
N THR A 39 8.64 4.15 -20.91
CA THR A 39 8.27 2.92 -20.21
C THR A 39 6.99 3.08 -19.39
N ILE A 40 6.72 4.28 -18.87
CA ILE A 40 5.52 4.58 -18.08
C ILE A 40 4.28 4.83 -18.96
N ARG A 41 4.41 5.06 -20.27
CA ARG A 41 3.24 5.36 -21.13
C ARG A 41 2.20 4.25 -21.10
N GLY A 42 0.93 4.60 -21.23
CA GLY A 42 -0.21 3.68 -21.26
C GLY A 42 -1.09 3.80 -20.01
N ASP A 43 -1.98 2.83 -19.86
CA ASP A 43 -3.01 2.81 -18.83
C ASP A 43 -2.56 1.97 -17.63
N TRP A 44 -2.74 2.52 -16.44
CA TRP A 44 -2.30 1.95 -15.17
C TRP A 44 -3.47 1.87 -14.21
N PHE A 45 -3.77 0.66 -13.76
CA PHE A 45 -4.90 0.37 -12.91
C PHE A 45 -4.44 0.00 -11.51
N ILE A 46 -5.17 0.50 -10.52
CA ILE A 46 -4.85 0.23 -9.13
C ILE A 46 -5.08 -1.24 -8.78
N VAL A 47 -4.15 -1.79 -8.03
CA VAL A 47 -4.28 -3.09 -7.39
C VAL A 47 -4.78 -2.87 -5.97
N ALA A 48 -5.85 -3.57 -5.61
CA ALA A 48 -6.43 -3.51 -4.29
C ALA A 48 -5.42 -3.96 -3.22
N SER A 49 -5.06 -3.03 -2.32
CA SER A 49 -4.23 -3.32 -1.15
C SER A 49 -5.05 -3.75 0.07
N ASN A 50 -6.39 -3.75 -0.03
CA ASN A 50 -7.25 -4.18 1.06
C ASN A 50 -6.90 -5.62 1.48
N PRO A 51 -6.72 -5.89 2.79
CA PRO A 51 -6.30 -7.21 3.27
C PRO A 51 -7.38 -8.30 3.14
N ASN A 52 -8.63 -7.97 2.82
CA ASN A 52 -9.68 -8.95 2.56
C ASN A 52 -9.29 -9.84 1.37
N PRO A 53 -9.19 -11.17 1.55
CA PRO A 53 -8.76 -12.10 0.49
C PRO A 53 -9.64 -12.10 -0.77
N GLU A 54 -10.90 -11.68 -0.67
CA GLU A 54 -11.82 -11.58 -1.82
C GLU A 54 -11.47 -10.45 -2.78
N ILE A 55 -10.61 -9.52 -2.37
CA ILE A 55 -10.28 -8.31 -3.12
C ILE A 55 -8.78 -8.05 -3.18
N ARG A 56 -8.01 -8.49 -2.18
CA ARG A 56 -6.55 -8.33 -2.13
C ARG A 56 -5.89 -8.82 -3.42
N ASN A 57 -4.91 -8.06 -3.90
CA ASN A 57 -4.09 -8.36 -5.08
C ASN A 57 -4.85 -8.41 -6.42
N ARG A 58 -6.15 -8.06 -6.44
CA ARG A 58 -6.95 -7.97 -7.66
C ARG A 58 -6.81 -6.58 -8.30
N VAL A 59 -6.94 -6.53 -9.61
CA VAL A 59 -6.93 -5.28 -10.38
C VAL A 59 -8.32 -4.70 -10.38
N VAL A 60 -8.44 -3.42 -9.99
CA VAL A 60 -9.73 -2.74 -9.94
C VAL A 60 -9.91 -1.93 -11.23
N THR A 61 -10.84 -2.36 -12.07
CA THR A 61 -11.00 -1.79 -13.42
C THR A 61 -11.91 -0.56 -13.46
N ASP A 62 -12.69 -0.30 -12.41
CA ASP A 62 -13.70 0.75 -12.34
C ASP A 62 -13.51 1.70 -11.13
N TYR A 63 -12.27 1.91 -10.67
CA TYR A 63 -11.97 2.81 -9.55
C TYR A 63 -10.96 3.90 -9.88
N ILE A 64 -9.66 3.61 -9.87
CA ILE A 64 -8.61 4.59 -10.20
C ILE A 64 -7.80 4.09 -11.37
N THR A 65 -7.75 4.90 -12.42
CA THR A 65 -6.92 4.67 -13.60
C THR A 65 -6.10 5.91 -13.90
N TYR A 66 -4.81 5.71 -14.16
CA TYR A 66 -3.93 6.73 -14.72
C TYR A 66 -3.59 6.38 -16.17
N ARG A 67 -3.70 7.35 -17.07
CA ARG A 67 -3.30 7.24 -18.47
C ARG A 67 -2.16 8.21 -18.72
N PHE A 68 -0.96 7.68 -18.92
CA PHE A 68 0.23 8.45 -19.28
C PHE A 68 0.37 8.47 -20.81
N ALA A 69 0.19 9.64 -21.42
CA ALA A 69 0.23 9.80 -22.85
C ALA A 69 1.55 10.40 -23.32
N GLU A 70 1.83 10.25 -24.61
CA GLU A 70 2.96 10.90 -25.25
C GLU A 70 2.91 12.44 -25.06
N GLY A 71 4.09 13.06 -25.01
CA GLY A 71 4.21 14.51 -24.77
C GLY A 71 4.07 14.93 -23.31
N GLY A 72 4.06 13.99 -22.36
CA GLY A 72 4.10 14.31 -20.93
C GLY A 72 2.73 14.69 -20.35
N SER A 73 1.63 14.35 -21.02
CA SER A 73 0.27 14.56 -20.51
C SER A 73 -0.23 13.34 -19.74
N VAL A 74 -0.98 13.56 -18.65
CA VAL A 74 -1.55 12.49 -17.84
C VAL A 74 -3.01 12.77 -17.55
N THR A 75 -3.84 11.74 -17.62
CA THR A 75 -5.22 11.78 -17.17
C THR A 75 -5.38 10.80 -16.01
N LYS A 76 -6.08 11.21 -14.96
CA LYS A 76 -6.53 10.35 -13.88
C LYS A 76 -8.05 10.30 -13.89
N GLU A 77 -8.60 9.11 -13.94
CA GLU A 77 -10.03 8.88 -13.76
C GLU A 77 -10.27 8.24 -12.40
N ILE A 78 -11.27 8.76 -11.70
CA ILE A 78 -11.72 8.25 -10.41
C ILE A 78 -13.21 8.00 -10.52
N THR A 79 -13.61 6.73 -10.45
CA THR A 79 -15.01 6.34 -10.45
C THR A 79 -15.47 6.00 -9.04
N SER A 80 -16.48 6.72 -8.55
CA SER A 80 -17.09 6.51 -7.24
C SER A 80 -18.60 6.74 -7.33
N ARG A 81 -19.38 5.84 -6.72
CA ARG A 81 -20.86 5.82 -6.71
C ARG A 81 -21.50 6.02 -8.09
N GLY A 82 -20.95 5.35 -9.10
CA GLY A 82 -21.42 5.40 -10.49
C GLY A 82 -21.11 6.71 -11.22
N LYS A 83 -20.31 7.59 -10.60
CA LYS A 83 -19.84 8.84 -11.21
C LYS A 83 -18.35 8.76 -11.44
N THR A 84 -17.92 9.15 -12.64
CA THR A 84 -16.51 9.24 -13.00
C THR A 84 -16.08 10.70 -13.00
N GLU A 85 -15.10 11.02 -12.18
CA GLU A 85 -14.39 12.29 -12.21
C GLU A 85 -13.11 12.12 -13.03
N ARG A 86 -12.87 13.05 -13.95
CA ARG A 86 -11.65 13.09 -14.75
C ARG A 86 -10.79 14.29 -14.34
N GLN A 87 -9.54 14.02 -14.03
CA GLN A 87 -8.52 15.01 -13.72
C GLN A 87 -7.42 14.93 -14.80
N THR A 88 -6.95 16.06 -15.28
CA THR A 88 -5.90 16.13 -16.30
C THR A 88 -4.68 16.87 -15.76
N GLY A 89 -3.55 16.63 -16.39
CA GLY A 89 -2.30 17.16 -15.90
C GLY A 89 -1.10 16.84 -16.77
N SER A 90 0.08 16.99 -16.17
CA SER A 90 1.36 16.69 -16.80
C SER A 90 2.20 15.77 -15.93
N TYR A 91 3.17 15.09 -16.54
CA TYR A 91 4.16 14.31 -15.84
C TYR A 91 5.57 14.53 -16.39
N THR A 92 6.57 14.41 -15.53
CA THR A 92 7.99 14.52 -15.86
C THR A 92 8.75 13.37 -15.21
N PHE A 93 9.92 13.04 -15.75
CA PHE A 93 10.81 12.03 -15.17
C PHE A 93 12.05 12.73 -14.62
N ASP A 94 12.40 12.43 -13.39
CA ASP A 94 13.66 12.84 -12.77
C ASP A 94 14.65 11.67 -12.82
N PRO A 95 15.70 11.73 -13.66
CA PRO A 95 16.70 10.68 -13.76
C PRO A 95 17.53 10.50 -12.48
N ALA A 96 17.67 11.54 -11.64
CA ALA A 96 18.49 11.47 -10.44
C ALA A 96 17.80 10.65 -9.34
N SER A 97 16.50 10.84 -9.14
CA SER A 97 15.71 10.06 -8.17
C SER A 97 15.07 8.80 -8.76
N GLY A 98 14.99 8.71 -10.09
CA GLY A 98 14.26 7.65 -10.79
C GLY A 98 12.74 7.76 -10.61
N LEU A 99 12.24 8.93 -10.21
CA LEU A 99 10.82 9.16 -9.96
C LEU A 99 10.14 9.82 -11.15
N ILE A 100 8.87 9.49 -11.34
CA ILE A 100 7.97 10.19 -12.24
C ILE A 100 7.12 11.14 -11.40
N HIS A 101 7.24 12.43 -11.64
CA HIS A 101 6.46 13.45 -10.95
C HIS A 101 5.23 13.79 -11.79
N VAL A 102 4.05 13.62 -11.19
CA VAL A 102 2.75 13.87 -11.78
C VAL A 102 2.15 15.11 -11.13
N ARG A 103 1.68 16.04 -11.95
CA ARG A 103 0.95 17.24 -11.54
C ARG A 103 -0.45 17.20 -12.15
N LEU A 104 -1.48 17.12 -11.32
CA LEU A 104 -2.88 17.15 -11.71
C LEU A 104 -3.52 18.49 -11.33
N ASP A 105 -4.33 19.01 -12.24
CA ASP A 105 -5.20 20.15 -11.99
C ASP A 105 -6.56 19.64 -11.45
N LEU A 106 -6.93 20.09 -10.25
CA LEU A 106 -8.17 19.76 -9.57
C LEU A 106 -9.21 20.90 -9.64
N GLY A 107 -9.00 21.87 -10.53
CA GLY A 107 -9.83 23.06 -10.66
C GLY A 107 -9.88 23.87 -9.37
N LYS A 108 -11.08 24.05 -8.80
CA LYS A 108 -11.25 24.80 -7.54
C LYS A 108 -10.56 24.15 -6.34
N ALA A 109 -10.29 22.85 -6.38
CA ALA A 109 -9.58 22.14 -5.32
C ALA A 109 -8.05 22.27 -5.41
N GLY A 110 -7.54 22.98 -6.42
CA GLY A 110 -6.15 23.36 -6.54
C GLY A 110 -5.31 22.38 -7.33
N VAL A 111 -4.06 22.22 -6.92
CA VAL A 111 -3.08 21.36 -7.61
C VAL A 111 -2.68 20.19 -6.74
N GLN A 112 -2.73 18.99 -7.31
CA GLN A 112 -2.19 17.78 -6.72
C GLN A 112 -0.85 17.42 -7.38
N LEU A 113 0.14 17.10 -6.55
CA LEU A 113 1.41 16.53 -6.96
C LEU A 113 1.50 15.11 -6.43
N THR A 114 1.81 14.14 -7.30
CA THR A 114 2.16 12.78 -6.88
C THR A 114 3.51 12.39 -7.47
N SER A 115 4.23 11.51 -6.78
CA SER A 115 5.46 10.91 -7.30
C SER A 115 5.28 9.42 -7.41
N TRP A 116 5.78 8.86 -8.50
CA TRP A 116 5.67 7.46 -8.87
C TRP A 116 7.05 6.84 -9.01
N ARG A 117 7.15 5.56 -8.65
CA ARG A 117 8.30 4.71 -8.94
C ARG A 117 7.84 3.54 -9.77
N GLN A 118 8.39 3.41 -10.97
CA GLN A 118 8.19 2.22 -11.79
C GLN A 118 9.11 1.11 -11.28
N LEU A 119 8.53 -0.05 -10.98
CA LEU A 119 9.24 -1.21 -10.42
C LEU A 119 9.67 -2.17 -11.54
N SER A 120 8.86 -2.25 -12.59
CA SER A 120 9.09 -3.02 -13.81
C SER A 120 8.32 -2.41 -14.99
N ALA A 121 8.40 -3.01 -16.18
CA ALA A 121 7.58 -2.59 -17.33
C ALA A 121 6.08 -2.68 -17.04
N ASP A 122 5.69 -3.54 -16.09
CA ASP A 122 4.32 -3.94 -15.82
C ASP A 122 3.78 -3.37 -14.51
N GLU A 123 4.66 -2.95 -13.59
CA GLU A 123 4.31 -2.59 -12.22
C GLU A 123 4.90 -1.23 -11.82
N ALA A 124 4.09 -0.44 -11.12
CA ALA A 124 4.49 0.84 -10.56
C ALA A 124 3.82 1.07 -9.21
N LYS A 125 4.34 2.03 -8.46
CA LYS A 125 3.70 2.49 -7.25
C LYS A 125 3.78 4.00 -7.08
N THR A 126 2.79 4.58 -6.42
CA THR A 126 2.96 5.92 -5.86
C THR A 126 3.92 5.87 -4.68
N VAL A 127 4.61 6.97 -4.40
CA VAL A 127 5.51 7.10 -3.24
C VAL A 127 5.18 8.31 -2.38
N HIS A 128 4.58 9.33 -2.97
CA HIS A 128 4.28 10.59 -2.29
C HIS A 128 3.09 11.27 -2.94
N TRP A 129 2.29 11.93 -2.11
CA TRP A 129 1.14 12.73 -2.50
C TRP A 129 1.16 14.07 -1.78
N LYS A 130 0.81 15.14 -2.49
CA LYS A 130 0.71 16.50 -1.96
C LYS A 130 -0.41 17.28 -2.64
N ASN A 131 -1.23 17.99 -1.87
CA ASN A 131 -2.09 19.06 -2.37
C ASN A 131 -1.45 20.40 -2.04
N VAL A 132 -1.06 21.13 -3.07
CA VAL A 132 -0.33 22.40 -2.96
C VAL A 132 -1.22 23.48 -2.33
N SER A 133 -2.47 23.55 -2.76
CA SER A 133 -3.40 24.62 -2.37
C SER A 133 -3.86 24.50 -0.91
N LEU A 134 -3.94 23.29 -0.40
CA LEU A 134 -4.35 23.01 0.97
C LEU A 134 -3.17 22.74 1.92
N GLY A 135 -1.94 22.69 1.40
CA GLY A 135 -0.72 22.45 2.20
C GLY A 135 -0.62 21.06 2.83
N TYR A 136 -1.40 20.09 2.34
CA TYR A 136 -1.40 18.72 2.86
C TYR A 136 -0.48 17.82 2.03
N GLU A 137 0.31 16.99 2.69
CA GLU A 137 1.12 15.96 2.04
C GLU A 137 1.21 14.69 2.90
N HIS A 138 1.38 13.54 2.25
CA HIS A 138 1.57 12.27 2.91
C HIS A 138 2.36 11.29 2.02
N PRO A 139 3.05 10.31 2.61
CA PRO A 139 3.57 9.18 1.85
C PRO A 139 2.41 8.39 1.23
N GLU A 140 2.62 7.86 0.03
CA GLU A 140 1.69 7.00 -0.68
C GLU A 140 2.44 5.74 -1.11
N ASN A 141 1.73 4.64 -1.36
CA ASN A 141 2.33 3.35 -1.74
C ASN A 141 1.24 2.49 -2.38
N ASP A 142 0.42 3.13 -3.20
CA ASP A 142 -0.63 2.46 -3.96
C ASP A 142 0.04 1.77 -5.13
N PHE A 143 -0.38 0.54 -5.39
CA PHE A 143 0.24 -0.31 -6.38
C PHE A 143 -0.57 -0.29 -7.66
N PHE A 144 0.10 -0.25 -8.80
CA PHE A 144 -0.52 -0.18 -10.11
C PHE A 144 0.07 -1.19 -11.05
N VAL A 145 -0.77 -1.75 -11.92
CA VAL A 145 -0.36 -2.61 -13.02
C VAL A 145 -0.76 -2.00 -14.34
N LYS A 146 0.11 -2.16 -15.35
CA LYS A 146 -0.09 -1.65 -16.70
C LYS A 146 -1.07 -2.53 -17.46
N GLU A 147 -2.06 -1.93 -18.11
CA GLU A 147 -3.03 -2.65 -18.94
C GLU A 147 -2.32 -3.47 -20.04
N GLY A 148 -2.83 -4.68 -20.30
CA GLY A 148 -2.30 -5.56 -21.34
C GLY A 148 -0.98 -6.27 -21.00
N SER A 149 -0.33 -5.91 -19.89
CA SER A 149 0.93 -6.52 -19.43
C SER A 149 0.78 -7.96 -18.90
N ALA A 150 1.90 -8.63 -18.61
CA ALA A 150 1.86 -9.98 -18.06
C ALA A 150 1.24 -9.99 -16.65
N GLU A 151 1.59 -9.02 -15.79
CA GLU A 151 0.95 -8.86 -14.47
C GLU A 151 -0.54 -8.57 -14.57
N TRP A 152 -0.94 -7.75 -15.54
CA TRP A 152 -2.35 -7.53 -15.82
C TRP A 152 -3.07 -8.84 -16.11
N GLN A 153 -2.53 -9.69 -16.99
CA GLN A 153 -3.16 -10.97 -17.33
C GLN A 153 -3.19 -11.95 -16.15
N ARG A 154 -2.13 -12.00 -15.34
CA ARG A 154 -2.03 -12.89 -14.18
C ARG A 154 -3.04 -12.61 -13.08
N ARG A 155 -3.43 -11.35 -12.90
CA ARG A 155 -4.30 -10.93 -11.80
C ARG A 155 -5.77 -11.00 -12.21
N GLU A 156 -6.61 -11.40 -11.26
CA GLU A 156 -8.06 -11.33 -11.39
C GLU A 156 -8.50 -9.86 -11.44
N LYS A 157 -9.45 -9.54 -12.33
CA LYS A 157 -10.02 -8.20 -12.47
C LYS A 157 -11.33 -8.18 -11.70
N ILE A 158 -11.56 -7.08 -10.98
CA ILE A 158 -12.82 -6.83 -10.30
C ILE A 158 -13.37 -5.48 -10.72
N ALA A 159 -14.67 -5.45 -10.96
CA ALA A 159 -15.46 -4.23 -10.98
C ALA A 159 -16.20 -4.14 -9.65
N LEU A 160 -16.11 -3.00 -8.98
CA LEU A 160 -16.71 -2.79 -7.66
C LEU A 160 -18.12 -2.22 -7.72
N ASN A 161 -18.58 -1.81 -8.91
CA ASN A 161 -19.82 -1.05 -9.07
C ASN A 161 -19.86 0.15 -8.10
N ALA A 162 -18.71 0.77 -7.82
CA ALA A 162 -18.49 2.09 -7.20
C ALA A 162 -19.28 2.47 -5.91
N THR A 163 -20.18 1.65 -5.36
CA THR A 163 -20.77 1.79 -4.03
C THR A 163 -19.93 1.10 -2.96
N ASP A 164 -19.00 0.22 -3.37
CA ASP A 164 -18.21 -0.57 -2.45
C ASP A 164 -16.91 0.12 -2.02
N SER A 165 -17.03 0.76 -0.86
CA SER A 165 -16.13 0.79 0.31
C SER A 165 -15.08 -0.33 0.54
N SER A 166 -14.88 -1.26 -0.38
CA SER A 166 -14.05 -2.45 -0.18
C SER A 166 -12.55 -2.20 -0.40
N LEU A 167 -12.15 -1.11 -1.06
CA LEU A 167 -10.73 -0.86 -1.37
C LEU A 167 -9.95 -0.06 -0.35
N VAL A 168 -10.64 0.65 0.54
CA VAL A 168 -9.95 1.44 1.54
C VAL A 168 -9.21 0.48 2.44
N ASP A 169 -7.88 0.57 2.42
CA ASP A 169 -7.01 -0.19 3.28
C ASP A 169 -7.10 0.38 4.70
N PRO A 170 -7.63 -0.39 5.67
CA PRO A 170 -7.76 0.10 7.03
C PRO A 170 -6.42 0.36 7.73
N GLN A 171 -5.32 -0.21 7.22
CA GLN A 171 -3.98 0.05 7.71
C GLN A 171 -3.37 1.34 7.14
N ARG A 172 -4.07 2.01 6.21
CA ARG A 172 -3.52 3.16 5.47
C ARG A 172 -4.55 4.28 5.27
N LEU A 173 -5.35 4.57 6.30
CA LEU A 173 -6.30 5.67 6.23
C LEU A 173 -5.58 7.02 6.15
N SER A 174 -6.07 7.89 5.26
CA SER A 174 -5.52 9.22 5.04
C SER A 174 -5.99 10.20 6.12
N ILE A 175 -5.05 10.95 6.68
CA ILE A 175 -5.34 12.07 7.58
C ILE A 175 -6.18 13.12 6.84
N GLY A 176 -7.12 13.73 7.56
CA GLY A 176 -8.04 14.75 7.05
C GLY A 176 -9.28 14.18 6.36
N ARG A 177 -9.28 12.91 5.94
CA ARG A 177 -10.40 12.26 5.25
C ARG A 177 -11.45 11.70 6.21
N THR A 178 -12.69 11.65 5.71
CA THR A 178 -13.83 11.06 6.40
C THR A 178 -14.16 9.70 5.80
N TYR A 179 -14.34 8.70 6.65
CA TYR A 179 -14.70 7.33 6.28
C TYR A 179 -15.99 6.92 6.97
N ARG A 180 -16.86 6.20 6.26
CA ARG A 180 -18.06 5.58 6.83
C ARG A 180 -17.77 4.12 7.16
N LEU A 181 -18.09 3.74 8.39
CA LEU A 181 -17.89 2.39 8.92
C LEU A 181 -19.05 1.47 8.51
N SER A 182 -18.79 0.26 8.03
CA SER A 182 -19.85 -0.71 7.73
C SER A 182 -20.22 -1.60 8.92
N LYS A 183 -19.38 -1.67 9.95
CA LYS A 183 -19.58 -2.49 11.15
C LYS A 183 -19.45 -1.63 12.40
N GLU A 184 -19.97 -2.14 13.51
CA GLU A 184 -19.69 -1.55 14.80
C GLU A 184 -18.17 -1.56 15.06
N THR A 185 -17.62 -0.43 15.50
CA THR A 185 -16.18 -0.28 15.72
C THR A 185 -15.92 0.35 17.10
N PRO A 186 -15.00 -0.21 17.91
CA PRO A 186 -14.60 0.40 19.18
C PRO A 186 -13.87 1.73 18.95
N LEU A 187 -14.22 2.72 19.77
CA LEU A 187 -13.55 4.00 19.90
C LEU A 187 -12.87 4.03 21.27
N MET A 188 -11.57 3.86 21.25
CA MET A 188 -10.72 3.81 22.43
C MET A 188 -10.47 5.23 22.96
N PRO A 189 -10.47 5.46 24.28
CA PRO A 189 -10.14 6.78 24.83
C PRO A 189 -8.67 7.15 24.59
N GLU A 190 -7.78 6.15 24.65
CA GLU A 190 -6.33 6.28 24.65
C GLU A 190 -5.70 5.09 23.91
N VAL A 191 -4.50 5.25 23.35
CA VAL A 191 -3.75 4.17 22.65
C VAL A 191 -3.05 3.25 23.65
N GLU A 192 -2.51 3.83 24.72
CA GLU A 192 -1.78 3.15 25.80
C GLU A 192 -2.27 3.69 27.15
N PRO A 193 -3.37 3.16 27.69
CA PRO A 193 -3.87 3.63 28.97
C PRO A 193 -2.95 3.20 30.12
N SER A 194 -2.68 4.11 31.06
CA SER A 194 -1.94 3.79 32.29
C SER A 194 -2.71 2.81 33.20
N ASP A 195 -4.05 2.84 33.14
CA ASP A 195 -4.96 1.87 33.74
C ASP A 195 -5.77 1.15 32.64
N PRO A 196 -5.35 -0.05 32.22
CA PRO A 196 -6.05 -0.82 31.20
C PRO A 196 -7.49 -1.17 31.56
N ILE A 197 -7.79 -1.42 32.85
CA ILE A 197 -9.13 -1.86 33.28
C ILE A 197 -10.10 -0.68 33.20
N GLY A 198 -9.77 0.46 33.81
CA GLY A 198 -10.59 1.67 33.73
C GLY A 198 -10.68 2.23 32.31
N ALA A 199 -9.72 1.95 31.42
CA ALA A 199 -9.82 2.32 30.01
C ALA A 199 -10.82 1.45 29.24
N ILE A 200 -10.97 0.16 29.57
CA ILE A 200 -11.95 -0.73 28.94
C ILE A 200 -13.38 -0.24 29.21
N GLU A 201 -13.68 0.18 30.43
CA GLU A 201 -14.99 0.72 30.81
C GLU A 201 -15.36 2.00 30.06
N ARG A 202 -14.36 2.76 29.61
CA ARG A 202 -14.53 4.01 28.85
C ARG A 202 -14.56 3.81 27.33
N ILE A 203 -14.43 2.57 26.83
CA ILE A 203 -14.54 2.27 25.40
C ILE A 203 -15.95 2.60 24.93
N LYS A 204 -16.04 3.48 23.92
CA LYS A 204 -17.31 3.75 23.23
C LYS A 204 -17.44 2.83 22.03
N ARG A 205 -18.67 2.44 21.69
CA ARG A 205 -18.96 1.70 20.45
C ARG A 205 -19.57 2.65 19.43
N MET A 206 -18.95 2.71 18.25
CA MET A 206 -19.50 3.44 17.12
C MET A 206 -20.35 2.45 16.31
N PRO A 207 -21.67 2.64 16.17
CA PRO A 207 -22.52 1.75 15.40
C PRO A 207 -22.15 1.79 13.91
N ALA A 208 -22.55 0.75 13.17
CA ALA A 208 -22.44 0.74 11.72
C ALA A 208 -23.11 1.99 11.11
N GLY A 209 -22.52 2.53 10.05
CA GLY A 209 -22.93 3.77 9.40
C GLY A 209 -22.34 5.03 10.01
N SER A 210 -21.64 4.94 11.16
CA SER A 210 -20.91 6.07 11.75
C SER A 210 -19.84 6.61 10.79
N ARG A 211 -19.59 7.93 10.87
CA ARG A 211 -18.56 8.61 10.09
C ARG A 211 -17.39 8.98 10.99
N ILE A 212 -16.17 8.63 10.57
CA ILE A 212 -14.93 8.97 11.28
C ILE A 212 -14.07 9.87 10.39
N ARG A 213 -13.70 11.05 10.88
CA ARG A 213 -12.68 11.90 10.26
C ARG A 213 -11.33 11.61 10.92
N VAL A 214 -10.35 11.18 10.14
CA VAL A 214 -9.00 10.91 10.65
C VAL A 214 -8.30 12.23 10.91
N LEU A 215 -7.87 12.44 12.15
CA LEU A 215 -7.18 13.64 12.59
C LEU A 215 -5.67 13.43 12.65
N VAL A 216 -5.24 12.27 13.15
CA VAL A 216 -3.83 11.90 13.34
C VAL A 216 -3.70 10.39 13.18
N CYS A 217 -2.54 9.93 12.71
CA CYS A 217 -2.16 8.52 12.73
C CYS A 217 -0.88 8.35 13.56
N THR A 218 -0.85 7.33 14.42
CA THR A 218 0.36 6.85 15.10
C THR A 218 0.51 5.36 14.88
N VAL A 219 1.73 4.83 14.96
CA VAL A 219 2.01 3.40 14.80
C VAL A 219 2.48 2.84 16.14
N ARG A 220 1.80 1.81 16.64
CA ARG A 220 2.15 1.10 17.86
C ARG A 220 2.28 -0.39 17.55
N GLN A 221 3.43 -1.00 17.85
CA GLN A 221 3.69 -2.43 17.56
C GLN A 221 3.32 -2.78 16.10
N SER A 222 3.75 -1.96 15.15
CA SER A 222 3.45 -2.08 13.72
C SER A 222 1.96 -1.99 13.34
N THR A 223 1.11 -1.58 14.27
CA THR A 223 -0.33 -1.40 14.06
C THR A 223 -0.66 0.10 14.01
N PRO A 224 -1.24 0.61 12.92
CA PRO A 224 -1.77 1.96 12.85
C PRO A 224 -2.93 2.20 13.82
N TRP A 225 -2.89 3.34 14.51
CA TRP A 225 -3.93 3.86 15.36
C TRP A 225 -4.31 5.26 14.90
N TYR A 226 -5.60 5.46 14.64
CA TYR A 226 -6.12 6.72 14.13
C TYR A 226 -6.84 7.48 15.23
N LYS A 227 -6.38 8.70 15.52
CA LYS A 227 -7.20 9.63 16.27
C LYS A 227 -8.29 10.14 15.35
N VAL A 228 -9.54 10.00 15.73
CA VAL A 228 -10.69 10.36 14.89
C VAL A 228 -11.65 11.28 15.62
N GLN A 229 -12.29 12.16 14.85
CA GLN A 229 -13.57 12.74 15.24
C GLN A 229 -14.67 11.89 14.62
N ALA A 230 -15.47 11.24 15.45
CA ALA A 230 -16.59 10.41 15.01
C ALA A 230 -17.91 11.14 15.20
N ALA A 231 -18.82 10.98 14.24
CA ALA A 231 -20.21 11.40 14.37
C ALA A 231 -21.07 10.16 14.59
N VAL A 232 -21.68 10.07 15.79
CA VAL A 232 -22.32 8.85 16.30
C VAL A 232 -23.81 9.09 16.56
N GLY A 233 -24.65 8.16 16.07
CA GLY A 233 -26.09 8.12 16.34
C GLY A 233 -26.94 9.14 15.57
N PRO A 234 -28.28 9.14 15.78
CA PRO A 234 -29.23 9.97 15.02
C PRO A 234 -29.02 11.48 15.18
N GLY A 235 -28.48 11.91 16.32
CA GLY A 235 -28.14 13.31 16.61
C GLY A 235 -26.77 13.74 16.11
N ASN A 236 -26.01 12.85 15.47
CA ASN A 236 -24.68 13.13 14.92
C ASN A 236 -23.70 13.66 15.99
N THR A 237 -23.79 13.13 17.21
CA THR A 237 -22.98 13.55 18.35
C THR A 237 -21.51 13.39 18.01
N ARG A 238 -20.74 14.48 18.10
CA ARG A 238 -19.31 14.47 17.82
C ARG A 238 -18.55 13.97 19.04
N VAL A 239 -17.88 12.84 18.89
CA VAL A 239 -16.98 12.28 19.89
C VAL A 239 -15.58 12.16 19.30
N THR A 240 -14.55 12.26 20.14
CA THR A 240 -13.16 12.06 19.72
C THR A 240 -12.60 10.86 20.46
N GLY A 241 -11.74 10.10 19.80
CA GLY A 241 -11.03 8.98 20.38
C GLY A 241 -10.11 8.34 19.36
N TRP A 242 -9.69 7.10 19.64
CA TRP A 242 -8.75 6.35 18.84
C TRP A 242 -9.37 5.09 18.27
N VAL A 243 -9.04 4.79 17.03
CA VAL A 243 -9.45 3.57 16.34
C VAL A 243 -8.21 2.79 15.95
N ASN A 244 -8.11 1.56 16.43
CA ASN A 244 -7.08 0.63 16.01
C ASN A 244 -7.41 0.10 14.61
N SER A 245 -6.46 0.10 13.67
CA SER A 245 -6.69 -0.40 12.31
C SER A 245 -7.14 -1.87 12.27
N ILE A 246 -6.76 -2.69 13.26
CA ILE A 246 -7.21 -4.08 13.38
C ILE A 246 -8.72 -4.17 13.55
N ALA A 247 -9.32 -3.24 14.30
CA ALA A 247 -10.78 -3.17 14.46
C ALA A 247 -11.50 -2.79 13.16
N LEU A 248 -10.75 -2.29 12.18
CA LEU A 248 -11.24 -1.95 10.85
C LEU A 248 -11.00 -3.05 9.80
N LEU A 249 -10.31 -4.13 10.16
CA LEU A 249 -10.11 -5.27 9.26
C LEU A 249 -11.42 -6.03 9.05
N GLY A 250 -11.64 -6.49 7.82
CA GLY A 250 -12.83 -7.25 7.45
C GLY A 250 -14.13 -6.44 7.48
N GLN A 251 -14.07 -5.11 7.61
CA GLN A 251 -15.19 -4.22 7.34
C GLN A 251 -14.94 -3.40 6.07
N ARG A 252 -16.05 -2.92 5.53
CA ARG A 252 -16.14 -2.08 4.35
C ARG A 252 -16.05 -0.62 4.81
N LEU A 253 -15.13 0.16 4.25
CA LEU A 253 -14.93 1.59 4.55
C LEU A 253 -15.15 2.46 3.31
N SER A 254 -16.18 3.31 3.27
CA SER A 254 -16.35 4.25 2.15
C SER A 254 -15.79 5.62 2.49
N VAL A 255 -15.02 6.20 1.56
CA VAL A 255 -14.66 7.62 1.64
C VAL A 255 -15.93 8.46 1.48
N GLU A 256 -16.14 9.41 2.39
CA GLU A 256 -17.16 10.45 2.27
C GLU A 256 -16.50 11.72 1.69
N PRO A 257 -17.19 12.46 0.80
CA PRO A 257 -16.71 13.73 0.27
C PRO A 257 -16.54 14.81 1.35
#